data_AF-A0AAW9TSM8-F1
#
_entry.id   AF-A0AAW9TSM8-F1
#
_cell.length_a   1.000
_cell.length_b   1.000
_cell.length_c   1.000
_cell.angle_alpha   90.00
_cell.angle_beta   90.00
_cell.angle_gamma   90.00
#
_symmetry.space_group_name_H-M   'P 1'
#
loop_
_entity.id
_entity.type
_entity.pdbx_description
1 polymer ?
#
loop_
_entity_poly.entity_id
_entity_poly.type
_entity_poly.pdbx_seq_one_letter_code
_entity_poly.pdbx_strand_id
1 'polypeptide(L)' 'MTYRKTDEAVSKLTPEQYRVTQQNGTERPFTGEYTDNKRPGIYVDIVSGEPLFASA' A
#
# COMPACT_ATOMS: atom_id res chain seq x y z
N MET A 1 -18.22 6.94 -2.72
CA MET A 1 -17.58 6.09 -1.70
C MET A 1 -16.75 6.95 -0.77
N THR A 2 -16.62 6.61 0.50
CA THR A 2 -15.72 7.34 1.41
C THR A 2 -14.53 6.47 1.75
N TYR A 3 -13.36 6.84 1.24
CA TYR A 3 -12.09 6.20 1.57
C TYR A 3 -11.59 6.76 2.90
N ARG A 4 -11.32 5.90 3.88
CA ARG A 4 -10.88 6.33 5.21
C ARG A 4 -9.93 5.32 5.82
N LYS A 5 -8.95 5.83 6.55
CA LYS A 5 -8.13 5.04 7.47
C LYS A 5 -8.98 4.56 8.65
N THR A 6 -8.87 3.27 8.98
CA THR A 6 -9.48 2.67 10.17
C THR A 6 -8.42 1.94 10.99
N ASP A 7 -8.63 1.86 12.31
CA ASP A 7 -7.69 1.15 13.19
C ASP A 7 -7.63 -0.35 12.85
N GLU A 8 -8.74 -0.94 12.41
CA GLU A 8 -8.79 -2.34 11.95
C GLU A 8 -7.94 -2.57 10.69
N ALA A 9 -7.97 -1.64 9.73
CA ALA A 9 -7.13 -1.76 8.53
C ALA A 9 -5.65 -1.64 8.90
N VAL A 10 -5.31 -0.69 9.78
CA VAL A 10 -3.94 -0.49 10.27
C VAL A 10 -3.45 -1.72 11.06
N SER A 11 -4.31 -2.37 11.85
CA SER A 11 -3.91 -3.55 12.64
C SER A 11 -3.64 -4.81 11.80
N LYS A 12 -4.09 -4.82 10.54
CA LYS A 12 -3.85 -5.94 9.60
C LYS A 12 -2.57 -5.79 8.79
N LEU A 13 -1.89 -4.64 8.87
CA LEU A 13 -0.64 -4.39 8.15
C LEU A 13 0.46 -5.33 8.65
N THR A 14 1.31 -5.77 7.73
CA THR A 14 2.58 -6.41 8.11
C THR A 14 3.49 -5.38 8.80
N PRO A 15 4.50 -5.80 9.58
CA PRO A 15 5.42 -4.87 10.22
C PRO A 15 6.09 -3.90 9.25
N GLU A 16 6.44 -4.36 8.04
CA GLU A 16 7.07 -3.52 7.01
C GLU A 16 6.09 -2.51 6.41
N GLN A 17 4.86 -2.94 6.10
CA GLN A 17 3.81 -2.05 5.61
C GLN A 17 3.47 -0.96 6.65
N TYR A 18 3.40 -1.33 7.94
CA TYR A 18 3.18 -0.37 9.01
C TYR A 18 4.33 0.65 9.09
N ARG A 19 5.58 0.18 9.08
CA ARG A 19 6.77 1.04 9.10
C ARG A 19 6.76 2.04 7.93
N VAL A 20 6.46 1.58 6.72
CA VAL A 20 6.42 2.43 5.54
C VAL A 20 5.26 3.43 5.59
N THR A 21 4.03 2.95 5.80
CA THR A 21 2.82 3.79 5.69
C THR A 21 2.53 4.66 6.91
N GLN A 22 2.89 4.22 8.12
CA GLN A 22 2.54 4.92 9.37
C GLN A 22 3.73 5.67 9.99
N GLN A 23 4.97 5.24 9.70
CA GLN A 23 6.18 5.83 10.27
C GLN A 23 7.05 6.55 9.21
N ASN A 24 6.49 6.78 8.02
CA ASN A 24 7.20 7.42 6.89
C ASN A 24 8.50 6.68 6.51
N GLY A 25 8.55 5.37 6.73
CA GLY A 25 9.69 4.55 6.34
C GLY A 25 9.77 4.34 4.84
N THR A 26 10.93 3.91 4.35
CA THR A 26 11.13 3.45 2.98
C THR A 26 11.45 1.97 2.99
N GLU A 27 10.80 1.17 2.15
CA GLU A 27 11.15 -0.25 1.96
C GLU A 27 12.57 -0.40 1.40
N ARG A 28 13.14 -1.60 1.54
CA ARG A 28 14.46 -1.87 0.95
C ARG A 28 14.36 -1.82 -0.58
N PRO A 29 15.39 -1.30 -1.26
CA PRO A 29 15.37 -1.21 -2.71
C PRO A 29 15.28 -2.61 -3.33
N PHE A 30 14.46 -2.73 -4.38
CA PHE A 30 14.24 -3.95 -5.16
C PHE A 30 13.63 -5.13 -4.40
N THR A 31 12.97 -4.90 -3.26
CA THR A 31 12.32 -5.97 -2.48
C THR A 31 10.79 -5.85 -2.39
N GLY A 32 10.22 -4.74 -2.85
CA GLY A 32 8.77 -4.51 -2.80
C GLY A 32 8.01 -5.49 -3.70
N GLU A 33 6.82 -5.92 -3.25
CA GLU A 33 5.95 -6.88 -3.96
C GLU A 33 5.65 -6.46 -5.41
N TYR A 34 5.59 -5.14 -5.65
CA TYR A 34 5.23 -4.58 -6.95
C TYR A 34 6.42 -4.07 -7.77
N THR A 35 7.66 -4.28 -7.32
CA THR A 35 8.88 -3.78 -8.01
C THR A 35 8.88 -4.14 -9.49
N ASP A 36 8.52 -5.37 -9.83
CA ASP A 36 8.53 -5.90 -11.20
C ASP A 36 7.13 -6.18 -11.77
N ASN A 37 6.06 -5.73 -11.10
CA ASN A 37 4.71 -6.00 -11.57
C ASN A 37 4.39 -5.15 -12.82
N LYS A 38 4.09 -5.83 -13.93
CA LYS A 38 3.68 -5.22 -15.21
C LYS A 38 2.26 -5.60 -15.64
N ARG A 39 1.49 -6.22 -14.75
CA ARG A 39 0.11 -6.60 -15.06
C ARG A 39 -0.78 -5.35 -15.15
N PRO A 40 -1.77 -5.32 -16.06
CA PRO A 40 -2.78 -4.27 -16.06
C PRO A 40 -3.62 -4.35 -14.77
N GLY A 41 -3.97 -3.21 -14.20
CA GLY A 41 -4.69 -3.15 -12.92
C GLY A 41 -4.61 -1.80 -12.22
N ILE A 42 -5.18 -1.71 -11.02
CA ILE A 42 -5.20 -0.51 -10.18
C ILE A 42 -4.45 -0.80 -8.88
N TYR A 43 -3.53 0.09 -8.51
CA TYR A 43 -2.87 0.10 -7.21
C TYR A 43 -3.69 0.93 -6.24
N VAL A 44 -4.13 0.31 -5.16
CA VAL A 44 -4.97 0.91 -4.13
C VAL A 44 -4.17 1.17 -2.85
N ASP A 45 -4.54 2.22 -2.13
CA ASP A 45 -4.06 2.49 -0.78
C ASP A 45 -4.42 1.29 0.12
N ILE A 46 -3.41 0.68 0.73
CA ILE A 46 -3.56 -0.53 1.55
C ILE A 46 -4.36 -0.29 2.84
N VAL A 47 -4.52 0.96 3.26
CA VAL A 47 -5.22 1.36 4.49
C VAL A 47 -6.62 1.86 4.18
N SER A 48 -6.77 2.79 3.23
CA SER A 48 -8.06 3.44 2.95
C SER A 48 -8.87 2.75 1.83
N GLY A 49 -8.20 1.94 1.00
CA GLY A 49 -8.76 1.35 -0.21
C GLY A 49 -8.94 2.34 -1.37
N GLU A 50 -8.43 3.57 -1.24
CA GLU A 50 -8.50 4.58 -2.31
C GLU A 50 -7.65 4.17 -3.52
N PRO A 51 -8.17 4.22 -4.76
CA PRO A 51 -7.36 4.05 -5.95
C PRO A 51 -6.30 5.16 -6.08
N LEU A 52 -5.03 4.79 -6.15
CA LEU A 52 -3.93 5.77 -6.25
C LEU A 52 -3.31 5.82 -7.64
N PHE A 53 -3.10 4.66 -8.28
CA PHE A 53 -2.45 4.58 -9.59
C PHE A 53 -3.10 3.51 -10.47
N ALA A 54 -3.07 3.75 -11.78
CA ALA A 54 -3.42 2.75 -12.79
C ALA A 54 -2.16 2.25 -13.50
N SER A 55 -2.10 0.95 -13.73
CA SER A 55 -1.13 0.31 -14.63
C SER A 55 -1.73 0.28 -16.03
N ALA A 56 -1.01 0.87 -16.99
CA ALA A 56 -1.39 0.95 -18.41
C ALA A 56 -1.22 -0.38 -19.13
#